data_AF-A0A969T5A7-F1
#
_entry.id   AF-A0A969T5A7-F1
#
_cell.length_a   1.000
_cell.length_b   1.000
_cell.length_c   1.000
_cell.angle_alpha   90.00
_cell.angle_beta   90.00
_cell.angle_gamma   90.00
#
_symmetry.space_group_name_H-M   'P 1'
#
loop_
_entity.id
_entity.type
_entity.pdbx_description
1 polymer ?
#
loop_
_entity_poly.entity_id
_entity_poly.type
_entity_poly.pdbx_seq_one_letter_code
_entity_poly.pdbx_strand_id
1 'polypeptide(L)'
;MNSKTLRKLLITFSAIGIVSIGIGIACSGDDGDYYGYSNFTPETFVDPSFSAFFYAPYDMFYGEGYDEDHISRFNTQMTANWKGFLNGKLSADNLKFFLLDKESTPVINELYKFTANNTKTSTSNEWSAKIDLSNMEVKAFIEFLYWAKLVEKSSLTTFDYWDYETKEETPKVESSVIDQLKLKYQQTTNNFLKNRYWFQVMKAYFYSNKTEDAQAFFENTNKIQPRNTLYYRALSYLAGISYKSGDYANSNYLYSIVFNNCTQLRKTAIYSFHPQNESDWNGALKLAGTDSEKADLWALLGYYNDEERAIKEIFKLDPQNANLNFLITRLINKIEVKYDSYGFNSIAEYKEKVRENMDKNTVELITRIALSKKTSKPYLWYAAAGYLHTLSANYTQATELYSKAEEIMPQKEVTKYQLRLLKLVNTLSEINEIDQNTENKLLADLNWLYFELPQKAPDEFRYGKATSWSKAYLSQLYASKNDIIISEIFSPVLAFYNDNRKVEQMKMFLEKPEKHRLKNLHKRFIPIPLEIFTSSRL
;
A
#
# COMPACT_ATOMS: atom_id res chain seq x y z
N MET A 1 4.90 -27.76 -53.47
CA MET A 1 3.89 -26.99 -52.70
C MET A 1 3.77 -25.59 -53.31
N ASN A 2 2.56 -25.08 -53.55
CA ASN A 2 2.33 -23.85 -54.34
C ASN A 2 2.73 -22.58 -53.56
N SER A 3 3.29 -21.56 -54.22
CA SER A 3 3.93 -20.40 -53.56
C SER A 3 2.97 -19.56 -52.69
N LYS A 4 1.68 -19.54 -53.03
CA LYS A 4 0.63 -18.90 -52.22
C LYS A 4 0.33 -19.64 -50.91
N THR A 5 0.45 -20.96 -50.90
CA THR A 5 0.26 -21.79 -49.69
C THR A 5 1.45 -21.67 -48.74
N LEU A 6 2.66 -21.52 -49.29
CA LEU A 6 3.89 -21.31 -48.53
C LEU A 6 3.91 -19.95 -47.81
N ARG A 7 3.45 -18.87 -48.47
CA ARG A 7 3.31 -17.54 -47.85
C ARG A 7 2.26 -17.51 -46.73
N LYS A 8 1.14 -18.21 -46.90
CA LYS A 8 0.12 -18.31 -45.84
C LYS A 8 0.67 -19.06 -44.62
N LEU A 9 1.39 -20.17 -44.83
CA LEU A 9 2.02 -20.92 -43.73
C LEU A 9 3.12 -20.10 -43.03
N LEU A 10 3.97 -19.37 -43.75
CA LEU A 10 4.98 -18.48 -43.16
C LEU A 10 4.36 -17.39 -42.27
N ILE A 11 3.24 -16.80 -42.68
CA ILE A 11 2.54 -15.77 -41.89
C ILE A 11 1.89 -16.41 -40.65
N THR A 12 1.31 -17.60 -40.77
CA THR A 12 0.71 -18.31 -39.63
C THR A 12 1.77 -18.82 -38.63
N PHE A 13 2.92 -19.32 -39.09
CA PHE A 13 4.03 -19.75 -38.22
C PHE A 13 4.78 -18.57 -37.58
N SER A 14 4.91 -17.43 -38.29
CA SER A 14 5.44 -16.21 -37.69
C SER A 14 4.49 -15.63 -36.65
N ALA A 15 3.17 -15.71 -36.88
CA ALA A 15 2.17 -15.30 -35.89
C ALA A 15 2.15 -16.21 -34.65
N ILE A 16 2.28 -17.52 -34.80
CA ILE A 16 2.38 -18.46 -33.67
C ILE A 16 3.70 -18.30 -32.93
N GLY A 17 4.82 -18.07 -33.62
CA GLY A 17 6.12 -17.76 -33.02
C GLY A 17 6.09 -16.46 -32.21
N ILE A 18 5.48 -15.40 -32.75
CA ILE A 18 5.32 -14.10 -32.05
C ILE A 18 4.34 -14.22 -30.88
N VAL A 19 3.30 -15.05 -30.95
CA VAL A 19 2.37 -15.30 -29.83
C VAL A 19 3.01 -16.19 -28.75
N SER A 20 3.85 -17.15 -29.11
CA SER A 20 4.52 -18.04 -28.15
C SER A 20 5.69 -17.36 -27.44
N ILE A 21 6.47 -16.57 -28.19
CA ILE A 21 7.45 -15.62 -27.63
C ILE A 21 6.71 -14.54 -26.86
N GLY A 22 5.55 -14.10 -27.35
CA GLY A 22 4.68 -13.15 -26.67
C GLY A 22 4.11 -13.69 -25.36
N ILE A 23 3.84 -14.99 -25.19
CA ILE A 23 3.36 -15.59 -23.93
C ILE A 23 4.52 -15.91 -22.98
N GLY A 24 5.69 -16.31 -23.51
CA GLY A 24 6.91 -16.47 -22.73
C GLY A 24 7.50 -15.15 -22.25
N ILE A 25 7.37 -14.08 -23.06
CA ILE A 25 7.74 -12.70 -22.73
C ILE A 25 6.61 -11.99 -21.99
N ALA A 26 5.33 -12.33 -22.16
CA ALA A 26 4.24 -11.79 -21.33
C ALA A 26 4.17 -12.45 -19.94
N CYS A 27 4.81 -13.60 -19.74
CA CYS A 27 5.11 -14.13 -18.41
C CYS A 27 6.49 -13.69 -17.89
N SER A 28 7.20 -12.84 -18.64
CA SER A 28 8.42 -12.15 -18.21
C SER A 28 8.33 -10.63 -18.45
N GLY A 29 7.12 -10.13 -18.66
CA GLY A 29 6.77 -8.75 -18.87
C GLY A 29 6.10 -8.32 -17.59
N ASP A 30 6.93 -8.08 -16.60
CA ASP A 30 6.52 -7.44 -15.36
C ASP A 30 6.15 -6.00 -15.76
N ASP A 31 4.86 -5.77 -16.01
CA ASP A 31 4.28 -4.47 -16.29
C ASP A 31 4.44 -3.59 -15.04
N GLY A 32 5.66 -3.13 -14.74
CA GLY A 32 5.93 -2.12 -13.69
C GLY A 32 5.32 -2.39 -12.31
N ASP A 33 4.91 -3.63 -12.03
CA ASP A 33 4.06 -3.97 -10.90
C ASP A 33 4.93 -4.13 -9.65
N TYR A 34 4.42 -3.63 -8.51
CA TYR A 34 5.14 -3.66 -7.23
C TYR A 34 5.63 -5.05 -6.79
N TYR A 35 5.07 -6.10 -7.37
CA TYR A 35 5.25 -7.50 -7.01
C TYR A 35 6.56 -8.11 -7.56
N GLY A 36 7.16 -7.51 -8.59
CA GLY A 36 8.41 -8.03 -9.18
C GLY A 36 9.70 -7.52 -8.53
N TYR A 37 9.64 -6.49 -7.68
CA TYR A 37 10.81 -5.80 -7.13
C TYR A 37 11.33 -6.34 -5.79
N SER A 38 10.63 -7.30 -5.17
CA SER A 38 10.93 -7.75 -3.81
C SER A 38 10.64 -9.24 -3.58
N ASN A 39 11.41 -9.89 -2.70
CA ASN A 39 11.13 -11.23 -2.18
C ASN A 39 10.36 -11.21 -0.85
N PHE A 40 10.02 -10.03 -0.34
CA PHE A 40 9.45 -9.85 0.99
C PHE A 40 8.06 -9.22 0.89
N THR A 41 7.03 -10.03 1.11
CA THR A 41 5.62 -9.67 0.94
C THR A 41 5.05 -9.06 2.22
N PRO A 42 4.85 -7.72 2.30
CA PRO A 42 4.29 -7.07 3.49
C PRO A 42 2.87 -7.57 3.85
N GLU A 43 2.04 -7.90 2.86
CA GLU A 43 0.68 -8.43 2.99
C GLU A 43 0.63 -9.72 3.84
N THR A 44 1.73 -10.48 3.87
CA THR A 44 1.85 -11.70 4.67
C THR A 44 1.85 -11.40 6.19
N PHE A 45 2.38 -10.24 6.58
CA PHE A 45 2.77 -9.97 7.95
C PHE A 45 2.09 -8.76 8.57
N VAL A 46 1.68 -7.79 7.77
CA VAL A 46 1.17 -6.51 8.26
C VAL A 46 -0.35 -6.50 8.22
N ASP A 47 -0.97 -5.73 9.12
CA ASP A 47 -2.42 -5.57 9.11
C ASP A 47 -2.89 -4.88 7.81
N PRO A 48 -3.96 -5.36 7.14
CA PRO A 48 -4.43 -4.80 5.87
C PRO A 48 -4.75 -3.32 5.93
N SER A 49 -5.06 -2.75 7.10
CA SER A 49 -5.30 -1.32 7.26
C SER A 49 -4.05 -0.44 7.05
N PHE A 50 -2.88 -1.05 6.84
CA PHE A 50 -1.64 -0.38 6.43
C PHE A 50 -1.24 -0.62 4.97
N SER A 51 -2.06 -1.32 4.17
CA SER A 51 -1.70 -1.71 2.79
C SER A 51 -1.24 -0.54 1.93
N ALA A 52 -1.99 0.57 1.97
CA ALA A 52 -1.66 1.81 1.26
C ALA A 52 -0.28 2.40 1.65
N PHE A 53 0.29 1.98 2.78
CA PHE A 53 1.58 2.46 3.28
C PHE A 53 2.72 1.47 3.09
N PHE A 54 2.51 0.38 2.33
CA PHE A 54 3.62 -0.45 1.90
C PHE A 54 4.54 0.31 0.94
N TYR A 55 5.77 -0.19 0.78
CA TYR A 55 6.73 0.51 -0.05
C TYR A 55 6.30 0.43 -1.52
N ALA A 56 6.16 1.60 -2.13
CA ALA A 56 5.90 1.82 -3.53
C ALA A 56 6.93 2.85 -4.02
N PRO A 57 7.85 2.51 -4.95
CA PRO A 57 8.87 3.46 -5.40
C PRO A 57 8.32 4.64 -6.20
N TYR A 58 7.16 4.48 -6.86
CA TYR A 58 6.59 5.47 -7.78
C TYR A 58 5.27 6.09 -7.30
N ASP A 59 4.55 5.42 -6.40
CA ASP A 59 3.27 5.91 -5.87
C ASP A 59 3.39 6.45 -4.45
N MET A 60 2.56 7.45 -4.15
CA MET A 60 2.42 7.95 -2.79
C MET A 60 1.69 6.95 -1.90
N PHE A 61 0.73 6.20 -2.45
CA PHE A 61 0.03 5.12 -1.75
C PHE A 61 0.07 3.84 -2.58
N TYR A 62 0.56 2.76 -1.97
CA TYR A 62 0.72 1.47 -2.62
C TYR A 62 -0.61 0.95 -3.18
N GLY A 63 -0.63 0.61 -4.48
CA GLY A 63 -1.79 0.09 -5.20
C GLY A 63 -2.85 1.13 -5.58
N GLU A 64 -2.66 2.40 -5.20
CA GLU A 64 -3.66 3.45 -5.38
C GLU A 64 -3.09 4.73 -6.04
N GLY A 65 -1.77 4.91 -6.13
CA GLY A 65 -1.18 6.15 -6.64
C GLY A 65 -1.30 7.31 -5.65
N TYR A 66 -2.50 7.89 -5.60
CA TYR A 66 -2.87 9.03 -4.76
C TYR A 66 -4.23 8.78 -4.09
N ASP A 67 -4.61 9.68 -3.17
CA ASP A 67 -5.85 9.54 -2.42
C ASP A 67 -7.09 9.96 -3.24
N GLU A 68 -7.68 9.00 -3.98
CA GLU A 68 -8.84 9.25 -4.84
C GLU A 68 -10.18 9.24 -4.08
N ASP A 69 -10.24 8.66 -2.88
CA ASP A 69 -11.48 8.49 -2.13
C ASP A 69 -11.94 9.75 -1.39
N HIS A 70 -11.21 10.87 -1.48
CA HIS A 70 -11.42 12.04 -0.62
C HIS A 70 -12.84 12.62 -0.67
N ILE A 71 -13.58 12.43 -1.76
CA ILE A 71 -14.98 12.86 -1.91
C ILE A 71 -15.97 11.85 -1.26
N SER A 72 -15.70 10.56 -1.38
CA SER A 72 -16.69 9.50 -1.11
C SER A 72 -16.45 8.69 0.17
N ARG A 73 -15.25 8.80 0.78
CA ARG A 73 -14.77 7.93 1.86
C ARG A 73 -15.70 7.80 3.06
N PHE A 74 -16.46 8.85 3.36
CA PHE A 74 -17.37 8.88 4.51
C PHE A 74 -18.82 8.56 4.17
N ASN A 75 -19.17 8.36 2.90
CA ASN A 75 -20.56 8.22 2.45
C ASN A 75 -21.25 7.05 3.13
N THR A 76 -20.65 5.86 3.11
CA THR A 76 -21.22 4.65 3.74
C THR A 76 -21.45 4.85 5.23
N GLN A 77 -20.46 5.37 5.96
CA GLN A 77 -20.57 5.61 7.39
C GLN A 77 -21.60 6.70 7.71
N MET A 78 -21.63 7.79 6.94
CA MET A 78 -22.56 8.90 7.10
C MET A 78 -24.01 8.44 6.87
N THR A 79 -24.27 7.71 5.78
CA THR A 79 -25.58 7.13 5.49
C THR A 79 -26.01 6.14 6.58
N ALA A 80 -25.13 5.25 7.03
CA ALA A 80 -25.45 4.30 8.10
C ALA A 80 -25.82 5.01 9.41
N ASN A 81 -25.05 6.03 9.79
CA ASN A 81 -25.31 6.80 11.00
C ASN A 81 -26.67 7.51 10.96
N TRP A 82 -26.99 8.19 9.86
CA TRP A 82 -28.28 8.88 9.72
C TRP A 82 -29.46 7.92 9.60
N LYS A 83 -29.26 6.75 8.95
CA LYS A 83 -30.26 5.68 8.93
C LYS A 83 -30.59 5.22 10.36
N GLY A 84 -29.58 5.05 11.20
CA GLY A 84 -29.75 4.71 12.62
C GLY A 84 -30.52 5.77 13.40
N PHE A 85 -30.15 7.05 13.24
CA PHE A 85 -30.85 8.17 13.90
C PHE A 85 -32.30 8.31 13.46
N LEU A 86 -32.57 8.19 12.15
CA LEU A 86 -33.91 8.31 11.59
C LEU A 86 -34.77 7.07 11.82
N ASN A 87 -34.21 5.95 12.28
CA ASN A 87 -34.94 4.73 12.63
C ASN A 87 -36.04 4.32 11.63
N GLY A 88 -35.70 4.30 10.34
CA GLY A 88 -36.61 3.90 9.26
C GLY A 88 -37.64 4.96 8.82
N LYS A 89 -37.58 6.19 9.34
CA LYS A 89 -38.50 7.28 8.93
C LYS A 89 -38.25 7.81 7.52
N LEU A 90 -37.08 7.54 6.95
CA LEU A 90 -36.76 7.78 5.54
C LEU A 90 -36.40 6.46 4.85
N SER A 91 -36.80 6.32 3.58
CA SER A 91 -36.30 5.25 2.72
C SER A 91 -34.80 5.41 2.46
N ALA A 92 -34.12 4.32 2.09
CA ALA A 92 -32.69 4.34 1.80
C ALA A 92 -32.36 5.28 0.64
N ASP A 93 -33.21 5.34 -0.39
CA ASP A 93 -33.01 6.18 -1.57
C ASP A 93 -33.18 7.66 -1.24
N ASN A 94 -34.21 8.03 -0.49
CA ASN A 94 -34.40 9.41 -0.04
C ASN A 94 -33.25 9.86 0.87
N LEU A 95 -32.76 8.97 1.74
CA LEU A 95 -31.63 9.28 2.61
C LEU A 95 -30.34 9.51 1.80
N LYS A 96 -30.06 8.68 0.80
CA LYS A 96 -28.91 8.87 -0.10
C LYS A 96 -29.04 10.17 -0.90
N PHE A 97 -30.22 10.45 -1.44
CA PHE A 97 -30.50 11.70 -2.15
C PHE A 97 -30.15 12.91 -1.28
N PHE A 98 -30.71 13.02 -0.07
CA PHE A 98 -30.45 14.16 0.81
C PHE A 98 -29.00 14.30 1.29
N LEU A 99 -28.26 13.19 1.42
CA LEU A 99 -26.90 13.20 1.94
C LEU A 99 -25.83 13.38 0.87
N LEU A 100 -26.01 12.77 -0.29
CA LEU A 100 -24.94 12.54 -1.27
C LEU A 100 -25.19 13.23 -2.61
N ASP A 101 -26.44 13.57 -2.91
CA ASP A 101 -26.79 14.22 -4.17
C ASP A 101 -26.71 15.75 -4.01
N LYS A 102 -25.95 16.42 -4.88
CA LYS A 102 -25.83 17.88 -4.90
C LYS A 102 -27.17 18.56 -5.23
N GLU A 103 -28.02 17.90 -6.01
CA GLU A 103 -29.36 18.38 -6.40
C GLU A 103 -30.35 18.38 -5.23
N SER A 104 -29.98 17.81 -4.08
CA SER A 104 -30.79 17.90 -2.87
C SER A 104 -30.78 19.29 -2.23
N THR A 105 -29.79 20.14 -2.52
CA THR A 105 -29.61 21.44 -1.84
C THR A 105 -30.83 22.36 -1.96
N PRO A 106 -31.41 22.59 -3.16
CA PRO A 106 -32.61 23.41 -3.29
C PRO A 106 -33.81 22.80 -2.55
N VAL A 107 -33.95 21.47 -2.59
CA VAL A 107 -35.01 20.75 -1.87
C VAL A 107 -34.88 20.95 -0.36
N ILE A 108 -33.68 20.77 0.20
CA ILE A 108 -33.40 20.97 1.62
C ILE A 108 -33.74 22.40 2.06
N ASN A 109 -33.40 23.40 1.25
CA ASN A 109 -33.71 24.80 1.55
C ASN A 109 -35.23 25.05 1.65
N GLU A 110 -36.01 24.52 0.70
CA GLU A 110 -37.48 24.65 0.72
C GLU A 110 -38.11 23.87 1.87
N LEU A 111 -37.61 22.66 2.16
CA LEU A 111 -38.08 21.87 3.29
C LEU A 111 -37.76 22.53 4.64
N TYR A 112 -36.60 23.18 4.77
CA TYR A 112 -36.25 23.91 5.99
C TYR A 112 -37.18 25.11 6.23
N LYS A 113 -37.56 25.86 5.19
CA LYS A 113 -38.57 26.94 5.33
C LYS A 113 -39.90 26.41 5.87
N PHE A 114 -40.31 25.22 5.41
CA PHE A 114 -41.50 24.55 5.93
C PHE A 114 -41.32 24.10 7.39
N THR A 115 -40.24 23.40 7.72
CA THR A 115 -40.06 22.84 9.07
C THR A 115 -39.80 23.91 10.14
N ALA A 116 -39.16 25.04 9.77
CA ALA A 116 -38.87 26.15 10.67
C ALA A 116 -40.06 27.11 10.82
N ASN A 117 -40.73 27.46 9.72
CA ASN A 117 -41.69 28.58 9.69
C ASN A 117 -43.09 28.17 9.17
N ASN A 118 -43.34 26.88 8.95
CA ASN A 118 -44.59 26.35 8.38
C ASN A 118 -44.97 26.95 7.01
N THR A 119 -43.97 27.43 6.25
CA THR A 119 -44.18 28.01 4.92
C THR A 119 -44.37 26.91 3.89
N LYS A 120 -45.57 26.79 3.33
CA LYS A 120 -45.88 25.79 2.30
C LYS A 120 -45.32 26.22 0.94
N THR A 121 -44.63 25.30 0.27
CA THR A 121 -44.07 25.47 -1.08
C THR A 121 -44.50 24.28 -1.95
N SER A 122 -44.37 24.39 -3.27
CA SER A 122 -44.63 23.27 -4.17
C SER A 122 -43.79 22.05 -3.80
N THR A 123 -42.52 22.28 -3.47
CA THR A 123 -41.59 21.25 -3.00
C THR A 123 -42.02 20.63 -1.66
N SER A 124 -42.41 21.43 -0.66
CA SER A 124 -42.85 20.87 0.63
C SER A 124 -44.12 20.03 0.48
N ASN A 125 -45.03 20.43 -0.40
CA ASN A 125 -46.25 19.67 -0.69
C ASN A 125 -45.90 18.33 -1.34
N GLU A 126 -45.04 18.32 -2.36
CA GLU A 126 -44.59 17.09 -3.02
C GLU A 126 -43.91 16.12 -2.04
N TRP A 127 -43.00 16.64 -1.22
CA TRP A 127 -42.22 15.82 -0.29
C TRP A 127 -43.00 15.37 0.93
N SER A 128 -44.08 16.06 1.33
CA SER A 128 -44.95 15.62 2.42
C SER A 128 -45.61 14.26 2.16
N ALA A 129 -45.73 13.84 0.90
CA ALA A 129 -46.19 12.51 0.53
C ALA A 129 -45.10 11.42 0.65
N LYS A 130 -43.82 11.80 0.67
CA LYS A 130 -42.65 10.90 0.67
C LYS A 130 -42.02 10.75 2.05
N ILE A 131 -42.10 11.79 2.89
CA ILE A 131 -41.51 11.85 4.23
C ILE A 131 -42.45 12.57 5.21
N ASP A 132 -42.47 12.12 6.46
CA ASP A 132 -43.23 12.79 7.52
C ASP A 132 -42.49 14.06 8.00
N LEU A 133 -42.83 15.19 7.39
CA LEU A 133 -42.26 16.51 7.74
C LEU A 133 -42.69 17.02 9.12
N SER A 134 -43.64 16.35 9.79
CA SER A 134 -44.06 16.71 11.16
C SER A 134 -43.18 16.04 12.22
N ASN A 135 -42.57 14.90 11.91
CA ASN A 135 -41.72 14.12 12.78
C ASN A 135 -40.46 14.91 13.24
N MET A 136 -40.13 14.80 14.53
CA MET A 136 -39.05 15.59 15.14
C MET A 136 -37.66 15.20 14.62
N GLU A 137 -37.39 13.91 14.41
CA GLU A 137 -36.12 13.44 13.87
C GLU A 137 -35.93 13.86 12.41
N VAL A 138 -36.99 13.81 11.60
CA VAL A 138 -36.98 14.28 10.22
C VAL A 138 -36.75 15.80 10.16
N LYS A 139 -37.43 16.58 11.02
CA LYS A 139 -37.20 18.02 11.13
C LYS A 139 -35.76 18.34 11.52
N ALA A 140 -35.22 17.65 12.51
CA ALA A 140 -33.84 17.84 12.97
C ALA A 140 -32.82 17.44 11.89
N PHE A 141 -33.10 16.40 11.10
CA PHE A 141 -32.28 16.01 9.96
C PHE A 141 -32.28 17.09 8.87
N ILE A 142 -33.44 17.59 8.47
CA ILE A 142 -33.56 18.66 7.46
C ILE A 142 -32.86 19.93 7.94
N GLU A 143 -33.07 20.33 9.21
CA GLU A 143 -32.39 21.49 9.79
C GLU A 143 -30.87 21.31 9.80
N PHE A 144 -30.38 20.15 10.25
CA PHE A 144 -28.95 19.88 10.21
C PHE A 144 -28.38 19.99 8.79
N LEU A 145 -29.05 19.39 7.81
CA LEU A 145 -28.60 19.42 6.41
C LEU A 145 -28.59 20.83 5.85
N TYR A 146 -29.60 21.65 6.15
CA TYR A 146 -29.63 23.05 5.73
C TYR A 146 -28.36 23.78 6.18
N TRP A 147 -28.03 23.72 7.47
CA TRP A 147 -26.83 24.38 8.00
C TRP A 147 -25.53 23.76 7.49
N ALA A 148 -25.47 22.44 7.38
CA ALA A 148 -24.30 21.75 6.83
C ALA A 148 -24.04 22.10 5.36
N LYS A 149 -25.09 22.25 4.54
CA LYS A 149 -25.00 22.63 3.12
C LYS A 149 -24.49 24.06 2.94
N LEU A 150 -24.77 24.96 3.89
CA LEU A 150 -24.19 26.31 3.88
C LEU A 150 -22.66 26.28 4.10
N VAL A 151 -22.17 25.40 4.97
CA VAL A 151 -20.72 25.15 5.14
C VAL A 151 -20.14 24.44 3.92
N GLU A 152 -20.90 23.53 3.33
CA GLU A 152 -20.46 22.68 2.22
C GLU A 152 -20.10 23.46 0.95
N LYS A 153 -20.73 24.63 0.72
CA LYS A 153 -20.38 25.55 -0.37
C LYS A 153 -18.90 25.87 -0.43
N SER A 154 -18.25 26.02 0.73
CA SER A 154 -16.80 26.28 0.84
C SER A 154 -15.94 25.03 0.68
N SER A 155 -16.51 23.83 0.82
CA SER A 155 -15.75 22.57 0.77
C SER A 155 -15.85 21.83 -0.56
N LEU A 156 -16.73 22.27 -1.46
CA LEU A 156 -16.94 21.65 -2.79
C LEU A 156 -16.18 22.37 -3.91
N THR A 157 -15.35 23.37 -3.60
CA THR A 157 -14.51 24.01 -4.62
C THR A 157 -13.53 22.98 -5.17
N THR A 158 -13.74 22.59 -6.43
CA THR A 158 -12.85 21.72 -7.17
C THR A 158 -11.78 22.59 -7.82
N PHE A 159 -10.51 22.24 -7.61
CA PHE A 159 -9.40 22.86 -8.31
C PHE A 159 -8.96 21.96 -9.45
N ASP A 160 -8.87 22.50 -10.66
CA ASP A 160 -8.13 21.85 -11.73
C ASP A 160 -6.64 22.15 -11.50
N TYR A 161 -5.85 21.11 -11.18
CA TYR A 161 -4.41 21.25 -10.94
C TYR A 161 -3.63 21.69 -12.19
N TRP A 162 -4.24 21.63 -13.38
CA TRP A 162 -3.66 22.08 -14.64
C TRP A 162 -4.08 23.48 -15.05
N ASP A 163 -5.07 24.08 -14.37
CA ASP A 163 -5.51 25.45 -14.61
C ASP A 163 -4.82 26.41 -13.63
N TYR A 164 -3.67 26.93 -14.05
CA TYR A 164 -2.91 27.93 -13.29
C TYR A 164 -3.51 29.34 -13.40
N GLU A 165 -4.47 29.58 -14.30
CA GLU A 165 -4.98 30.91 -14.63
C GLU A 165 -6.27 31.24 -13.86
N THR A 166 -7.06 30.23 -13.45
CA THR A 166 -8.32 30.43 -12.72
C THR A 166 -8.34 29.82 -11.32
N LYS A 167 -7.53 30.37 -10.40
CA LYS A 167 -7.73 30.10 -8.96
C LYS A 167 -8.89 30.94 -8.44
N GLU A 168 -10.13 30.50 -8.69
CA GLU A 168 -11.27 31.05 -7.96
C GLU A 168 -11.03 30.90 -6.45
N GLU A 169 -11.12 32.00 -5.70
CA GLU A 169 -11.01 31.94 -4.25
C GLU A 169 -12.14 31.09 -3.69
N THR A 170 -11.79 30.09 -2.89
CA THR A 170 -12.78 29.30 -2.14
C THR A 170 -13.64 30.25 -1.29
N PRO A 171 -14.97 30.26 -1.45
CA PRO A 171 -15.83 31.14 -0.68
C PRO A 171 -15.70 30.81 0.80
N LYS A 172 -15.54 31.84 1.65
CA LYS A 172 -15.47 31.65 3.10
C LYS A 172 -16.86 31.36 3.68
N VAL A 173 -16.93 30.65 4.81
CA VAL A 173 -18.21 30.49 5.52
C VAL A 173 -18.56 31.79 6.23
N GLU A 174 -19.78 32.27 6.02
CA GLU A 174 -20.28 33.50 6.61
C GLU A 174 -20.30 33.43 8.14
N SER A 175 -19.95 34.54 8.81
CA SER A 175 -19.89 34.58 10.29
C SER A 175 -21.26 34.29 10.92
N SER A 176 -22.34 34.73 10.28
CA SER A 176 -23.71 34.44 10.73
C SER A 176 -24.04 32.94 10.72
N VAL A 177 -23.49 32.17 9.78
CA VAL A 177 -23.65 30.70 9.72
C VAL A 177 -22.89 30.04 10.86
N ILE A 178 -21.68 30.52 11.16
CA ILE A 178 -20.87 30.04 12.30
C ILE A 178 -21.60 30.26 13.62
N ASP A 179 -22.14 31.47 13.83
CA ASP A 179 -22.86 31.82 15.06
C ASP A 179 -24.11 30.95 15.25
N GLN A 180 -24.86 30.68 14.18
CA GLN A 180 -26.00 29.79 14.22
C GLN A 180 -25.60 28.34 14.52
N LEU A 181 -24.54 27.83 13.92
CA LEU A 181 -24.02 26.48 14.23
C LEU A 181 -23.58 26.36 15.69
N LYS A 182 -22.91 27.38 16.25
CA LYS A 182 -22.54 27.44 17.68
C LYS A 182 -23.78 27.43 18.57
N LEU A 183 -24.79 28.22 18.24
CA LEU A 183 -26.05 28.25 18.97
C LEU A 183 -26.74 26.87 18.96
N LYS A 184 -26.80 26.22 17.79
CA LYS A 184 -27.35 24.86 17.65
C LYS A 184 -26.57 23.85 18.48
N TYR A 185 -25.23 23.89 18.45
CA TYR A 185 -24.40 23.04 19.30
C TYR A 185 -24.70 23.25 20.80
N GLN A 186 -24.83 24.50 21.25
CA GLN A 186 -25.11 24.82 22.65
C GLN A 186 -26.50 24.35 23.09
N GLN A 187 -27.52 24.57 22.26
CA GLN A 187 -28.92 24.25 22.57
C GLN A 187 -29.29 22.78 22.40
N THR A 188 -28.57 22.05 21.53
CA THR A 188 -28.87 20.64 21.26
C THR A 188 -28.52 19.77 22.46
N THR A 189 -29.50 18.98 22.91
CA THR A 189 -29.35 17.99 23.99
C THR A 189 -29.11 16.57 23.47
N ASN A 190 -29.61 16.25 22.27
CA ASN A 190 -29.39 14.95 21.64
C ASN A 190 -27.91 14.76 21.27
N ASN A 191 -27.24 13.75 21.85
CA ASN A 191 -25.81 13.52 21.66
C ASN A 191 -25.39 13.31 20.20
N PHE A 192 -26.22 12.62 19.40
CA PHE A 192 -25.94 12.34 18.00
C PHE A 192 -25.91 13.64 17.15
N LEU A 193 -26.87 14.52 17.37
CA LEU A 193 -26.96 15.82 16.70
C LEU A 193 -25.90 16.80 17.25
N LYS A 194 -25.71 16.82 18.57
CA LYS A 194 -24.76 17.73 19.23
C LYS A 194 -23.35 17.53 18.71
N ASN A 195 -22.89 16.28 18.58
CA ASN A 195 -21.58 15.97 18.01
C ASN A 195 -21.44 16.40 16.54
N ARG A 196 -22.53 16.36 15.75
CA ARG A 196 -22.52 16.79 14.36
C ARG A 196 -22.49 18.30 14.21
N TYR A 197 -23.25 19.03 15.03
CA TYR A 197 -23.15 20.49 15.08
C TYR A 197 -21.76 20.92 15.55
N TRP A 198 -21.20 20.26 16.57
CA TRP A 198 -19.82 20.48 16.99
C TRP A 198 -18.81 20.32 15.84
N PHE A 199 -18.94 19.24 15.06
CA PHE A 199 -18.12 19.02 13.88
C PHE A 199 -18.32 20.10 12.81
N GLN A 200 -19.56 20.53 12.54
CA GLN A 200 -19.83 21.60 11.58
C GLN A 200 -19.26 22.95 12.02
N VAL A 201 -19.24 23.27 13.32
CA VAL A 201 -18.55 24.46 13.83
C VAL A 201 -17.05 24.40 13.52
N MET A 202 -16.38 23.27 13.82
CA MET A 202 -14.95 23.09 13.50
C MET A 202 -14.67 23.19 12.00
N LYS A 203 -15.50 22.55 11.16
CA LYS A 203 -15.39 22.63 9.70
C LYS A 203 -15.59 24.08 9.23
N ALA A 204 -16.59 24.80 9.73
CA ALA A 204 -16.86 26.17 9.34
C ALA A 204 -15.70 27.11 9.70
N TYR A 205 -15.11 26.97 10.88
CA TYR A 205 -13.94 27.76 11.27
C TYR A 205 -12.74 27.55 10.34
N PHE A 206 -12.48 26.31 9.90
CA PHE A 206 -11.42 26.02 8.93
C PHE A 206 -11.63 26.75 7.61
N TYR A 207 -12.85 26.73 7.06
CA TYR A 207 -13.17 27.39 5.79
C TYR A 207 -13.36 28.91 5.90
N SER A 208 -13.34 29.48 7.10
CA SER A 208 -13.41 30.93 7.33
C SER A 208 -12.09 31.54 7.80
N ASN A 209 -11.02 30.74 7.90
CA ASN A 209 -9.72 31.15 8.43
C ASN A 209 -9.81 31.81 9.82
N LYS A 210 -10.69 31.28 10.69
CA LYS A 210 -10.90 31.77 12.06
C LYS A 210 -10.06 30.94 13.05
N THR A 211 -8.74 31.13 12.99
CA THR A 211 -7.75 30.26 13.65
C THR A 211 -7.91 30.23 15.17
N GLU A 212 -7.93 31.39 15.83
CA GLU A 212 -7.99 31.51 17.29
C GLU A 212 -9.32 30.99 17.83
N ASP A 213 -10.41 31.28 17.11
CA ASP A 213 -11.75 30.79 17.47
C ASP A 213 -11.83 29.25 17.38
N ALA A 214 -11.20 28.65 16.37
CA ALA A 214 -11.18 27.20 16.21
C ALA A 214 -10.43 26.51 17.36
N GLN A 215 -9.26 27.04 17.71
CA GLN A 215 -8.44 26.54 18.82
C GLN A 215 -9.22 26.64 20.14
N ALA A 216 -9.72 27.84 20.47
CA ALA A 216 -10.47 28.07 21.69
C ALA A 216 -11.74 27.21 21.77
N PHE A 217 -12.48 27.07 20.67
CA PHE A 217 -13.67 26.21 20.64
C PHE A 217 -13.28 24.76 20.88
N PHE A 218 -12.25 24.24 20.20
CA PHE A 218 -11.82 22.86 20.37
C PHE A 218 -11.33 22.58 21.79
N GLU A 219 -10.44 23.41 22.36
CA GLU A 219 -9.92 23.25 23.71
C GLU A 219 -11.02 23.17 24.77
N ASN A 220 -12.03 24.04 24.67
CA ASN A 220 -13.14 24.10 25.60
C ASN A 220 -14.14 22.93 25.48
N THR A 221 -14.22 22.30 24.30
CA THR A 221 -15.31 21.36 24.00
C THR A 221 -14.86 19.94 23.73
N ASN A 222 -13.59 19.71 23.37
CA ASN A 222 -13.11 18.40 22.90
C ASN A 222 -13.27 17.28 23.95
N LYS A 223 -13.13 17.58 25.25
CA LYS A 223 -13.13 16.57 26.32
C LYS A 223 -14.43 15.79 26.41
N ILE A 224 -15.56 16.42 26.07
CA ILE A 224 -16.90 15.81 26.14
C ILE A 224 -17.35 15.20 24.81
N GLN A 225 -16.55 15.31 23.74
CA GLN A 225 -16.93 14.79 22.43
C GLN A 225 -16.59 13.30 22.29
N PRO A 226 -17.48 12.49 21.71
CA PRO A 226 -17.18 11.10 21.42
C PRO A 226 -16.00 11.01 20.44
N ARG A 227 -15.05 10.12 20.72
CA ARG A 227 -13.85 9.87 19.89
C ARG A 227 -14.19 9.03 18.65
N ASN A 228 -15.14 9.52 17.86
CA ASN A 228 -15.58 8.91 16.61
C ASN A 228 -14.91 9.57 15.39
N THR A 229 -15.25 9.14 14.18
CA THR A 229 -14.69 9.71 12.95
C THR A 229 -14.90 11.23 12.81
N LEU A 230 -16.00 11.81 13.31
CA LEU A 230 -16.21 13.26 13.26
C LEU A 230 -15.22 14.01 14.17
N TYR A 231 -14.85 13.41 15.31
CA TYR A 231 -13.80 13.95 16.17
C TYR A 231 -12.46 14.03 15.46
N TYR A 232 -12.02 12.93 14.84
CA TYR A 232 -10.74 12.90 14.15
C TYR A 232 -10.75 13.76 12.88
N ARG A 233 -11.88 13.89 12.17
CA ARG A 233 -12.01 14.85 11.08
C ARG A 233 -11.90 16.30 11.56
N ALA A 234 -12.50 16.65 12.69
CA ALA A 234 -12.33 17.96 13.30
C ALA A 234 -10.87 18.21 13.73
N LEU A 235 -10.20 17.16 14.24
CA LEU A 235 -8.78 17.21 14.59
C LEU A 235 -7.90 17.47 13.35
N SER A 236 -8.20 16.84 12.22
CA SER A 236 -7.52 17.13 10.94
C SER A 236 -7.73 18.57 10.48
N TYR A 237 -8.93 19.14 10.64
CA TYR A 237 -9.15 20.56 10.34
C TYR A 237 -8.33 21.46 11.27
N LEU A 238 -8.27 21.16 12.57
CA LEU A 238 -7.42 21.90 13.52
C LEU A 238 -5.92 21.78 13.18
N ALA A 239 -5.47 20.61 12.74
CA ALA A 239 -4.12 20.39 12.26
C ALA A 239 -3.82 21.27 11.03
N GLY A 240 -4.72 21.29 10.05
CA GLY A 240 -4.60 22.16 8.87
C GLY A 240 -4.65 23.66 9.21
N ILE A 241 -5.41 24.08 10.23
CA ILE A 241 -5.37 25.46 10.76
C ILE A 241 -3.99 25.76 11.35
N SER A 242 -3.46 24.84 12.17
CA SER A 242 -2.14 24.99 12.80
C SER A 242 -1.05 25.13 11.74
N TYR A 243 -1.10 24.31 10.69
CA TYR A 243 -0.20 24.40 9.54
C TYR A 243 -0.25 25.78 8.86
N LYS A 244 -1.46 26.27 8.55
CA LYS A 244 -1.64 27.59 7.90
C LYS A 244 -1.14 28.75 8.77
N SER A 245 -1.19 28.60 10.10
CA SER A 245 -0.67 29.60 11.05
C SER A 245 0.84 29.51 11.30
N GLY A 246 1.55 28.55 10.68
CA GLY A 246 2.97 28.32 10.89
C GLY A 246 3.32 27.50 12.14
N ASP A 247 2.32 27.01 12.88
CA ASP A 247 2.50 26.08 13.99
C ASP A 247 2.61 24.63 13.46
N TYR A 248 3.73 24.36 12.80
CA TYR A 248 4.03 23.06 12.21
C TYR A 248 4.18 21.97 13.28
N ALA A 249 4.68 22.31 14.47
CA ALA A 249 4.81 21.37 15.58
C ALA A 249 3.45 20.81 15.99
N ASN A 250 2.46 21.69 16.24
CA ASN A 250 1.12 21.25 16.59
C ASN A 250 0.43 20.56 15.42
N SER A 251 0.57 21.05 14.18
CA SER A 251 0.02 20.39 12.99
C SER A 251 0.48 18.93 12.89
N ASN A 252 1.79 18.69 12.96
CA ASN A 252 2.37 17.35 12.83
C ASN A 252 1.97 16.44 13.99
N TYR A 253 1.93 16.97 15.21
CA TYR A 253 1.41 16.24 16.37
C TYR A 253 -0.05 15.81 16.13
N LEU A 254 -0.93 16.73 15.76
CA LEU A 254 -2.34 16.42 15.54
C LEU A 254 -2.56 15.41 14.41
N TYR A 255 -1.82 15.50 13.29
CA TYR A 255 -1.89 14.50 12.23
C TYR A 255 -1.37 13.12 12.67
N SER A 256 -0.38 13.04 13.56
CA SER A 256 0.04 11.76 14.15
C SER A 256 -1.07 11.07 14.95
N ILE A 257 -1.83 11.85 15.73
CA ILE A 257 -2.99 11.34 16.47
C ILE A 257 -4.07 10.84 15.50
N VAL A 258 -4.35 11.59 14.43
CA VAL A 258 -5.34 11.19 13.41
C VAL A 258 -4.92 9.90 12.71
N PHE A 259 -3.65 9.78 12.33
CA PHE A 259 -3.12 8.61 11.65
C PHE A 259 -3.35 7.34 12.46
N ASN A 260 -2.98 7.34 13.75
CA ASN A 260 -3.10 6.14 14.56
C ASN A 260 -4.57 5.79 14.87
N ASN A 261 -5.40 6.79 15.15
CA ASN A 261 -6.74 6.58 15.72
C ASN A 261 -7.89 6.56 14.70
N CYS A 262 -7.67 6.91 13.43
CA CYS A 262 -8.72 6.95 12.42
C CYS A 262 -8.24 6.37 11.08
N THR A 263 -8.47 5.08 10.86
CA THR A 263 -8.09 4.37 9.62
C THR A 263 -8.55 5.09 8.36
N GLN A 264 -9.80 5.60 8.33
CA GLN A 264 -10.30 6.34 7.17
C GLN A 264 -9.55 7.65 6.92
N LEU A 265 -8.77 8.19 7.86
CA LEU A 265 -8.03 9.44 7.65
C LEU A 265 -6.53 9.25 7.52
N ARG A 266 -6.02 8.00 7.56
CA ARG A 266 -4.58 7.74 7.52
C ARG A 266 -3.90 8.32 6.27
N LYS A 267 -4.49 8.12 5.08
CA LYS A 267 -3.98 8.70 3.82
C LYS A 267 -3.86 10.22 3.93
N THR A 268 -4.93 10.88 4.36
CA THR A 268 -4.97 12.33 4.57
C THR A 268 -3.96 12.82 5.62
N ALA A 269 -3.81 12.08 6.73
CA ALA A 269 -2.89 12.42 7.80
C ALA A 269 -1.42 12.28 7.38
N ILE A 270 -1.06 11.19 6.70
CA ILE A 270 0.28 11.02 6.10
C ILE A 270 0.53 12.14 5.10
N TYR A 271 -0.39 12.36 4.15
CA TYR A 271 -0.24 13.39 3.12
C TYR A 271 0.03 14.78 3.70
N SER A 272 -0.63 15.10 4.82
CA SER A 272 -0.55 16.41 5.45
C SER A 272 0.55 16.52 6.51
N PHE A 273 1.23 15.42 6.85
CA PHE A 273 2.34 15.39 7.79
C PHE A 273 3.61 15.88 7.09
N HIS A 274 4.12 17.03 7.52
CA HIS A 274 5.24 17.69 6.85
C HIS A 274 6.05 18.56 7.83
N PRO A 275 6.90 17.95 8.67
CA PRO A 275 7.89 18.69 9.46
C PRO A 275 8.81 19.51 8.56
N GLN A 276 9.02 20.78 8.92
CA GLN A 276 9.82 21.74 8.14
C GLN A 276 11.30 21.67 8.48
N ASN A 277 11.63 21.42 9.75
CA ASN A 277 12.97 21.40 10.30
C ASN A 277 13.04 20.59 11.61
N GLU A 278 14.21 20.57 12.23
CA GLU A 278 14.42 19.81 13.47
C GLU A 278 13.73 20.47 14.69
N SER A 279 13.49 21.78 14.65
CA SER A 279 12.86 22.51 15.77
C SER A 279 11.38 22.21 15.88
N ASP A 280 10.63 22.23 14.78
CA ASP A 280 9.21 21.87 14.79
C ASP A 280 9.00 20.36 15.01
N TRP A 281 9.91 19.52 14.50
CA TRP A 281 9.93 18.09 14.85
C TRP A 281 10.06 17.87 16.37
N ASN A 282 11.06 18.50 17.00
CA ASN A 282 11.23 18.43 18.45
C ASN A 282 10.06 19.06 19.21
N GLY A 283 9.43 20.09 18.64
CA GLY A 283 8.18 20.66 19.15
C GLY A 283 7.04 19.64 19.18
N ALA A 284 6.81 18.93 18.07
CA ALA A 284 5.80 17.89 17.97
C ALA A 284 6.04 16.75 18.98
N LEU A 285 7.29 16.31 19.12
CA LEU A 285 7.67 15.29 20.11
C LEU A 285 7.43 15.73 21.57
N LYS A 286 7.51 17.02 21.87
CA LYS A 286 7.19 17.57 23.21
C LYS A 286 5.70 17.62 23.48
N LEU A 287 4.89 17.82 22.44
CA LEU A 287 3.42 17.82 22.54
C LEU A 287 2.87 16.41 22.79
N ALA A 288 3.55 15.38 22.26
CA ALA A 288 3.23 13.98 22.54
C ALA A 288 3.50 13.63 24.02
N GLY A 289 2.41 13.42 24.76
CA GLY A 289 2.43 13.18 26.21
C GLY A 289 2.75 11.74 26.58
N THR A 290 2.60 10.80 25.65
CA THR A 290 2.86 9.37 25.87
C THR A 290 3.89 8.79 24.88
N ASP A 291 4.50 7.67 25.25
CA ASP A 291 5.44 6.97 24.37
C ASP A 291 4.77 6.43 23.11
N SER A 292 3.47 6.08 23.19
CA SER A 292 2.67 5.69 22.01
C SER A 292 2.50 6.86 21.04
N GLU A 293 2.17 8.06 21.52
CA GLU A 293 2.02 9.24 20.66
C GLU A 293 3.35 9.65 20.02
N LYS A 294 4.47 9.52 20.74
CA LYS A 294 5.81 9.72 20.18
C LYS A 294 6.13 8.68 19.12
N ALA A 295 5.76 7.42 19.33
CA ALA A 295 5.93 6.35 18.36
C ALA A 295 5.13 6.61 17.07
N ASP A 296 3.93 7.19 17.16
CA ASP A 296 3.12 7.56 15.99
C ASP A 296 3.78 8.66 15.15
N LEU A 297 4.39 9.65 15.80
CA LEU A 297 5.21 10.67 15.11
C LEU A 297 6.39 10.04 14.38
N TRP A 298 7.14 9.16 15.04
CA TRP A 298 8.26 8.45 14.41
C TRP A 298 7.79 7.57 13.25
N ALA A 299 6.61 6.97 13.33
CA ALA A 299 6.08 6.15 12.25
C ALA A 299 5.79 6.96 10.98
N LEU A 300 5.22 8.17 11.13
CA LEU A 300 5.01 9.09 10.03
C LEU A 300 6.34 9.60 9.44
N LEU A 301 7.33 9.92 10.27
CA LEU A 301 8.65 10.32 9.78
C LEU A 301 9.35 9.17 9.02
N GLY A 302 9.27 7.95 9.57
CA GLY A 302 9.83 6.74 8.98
C GLY A 302 9.19 6.38 7.64
N TYR A 303 7.93 6.72 7.43
CA TYR A 303 7.26 6.55 6.13
C TYR A 303 7.98 7.32 5.01
N TYR A 304 8.37 8.56 5.26
CA TYR A 304 8.96 9.43 4.24
C TYR A 304 10.43 9.11 3.97
N ASN A 305 11.31 9.24 4.97
CA ASN A 305 12.75 9.32 4.69
C ASN A 305 13.68 8.54 5.63
N ASP A 306 13.21 7.99 6.75
CA ASP A 306 14.11 7.43 7.78
C ASP A 306 13.51 6.24 8.54
N GLU A 307 13.21 5.14 7.83
CA GLU A 307 12.67 3.92 8.43
C GLU A 307 13.57 3.35 9.55
N GLU A 308 14.89 3.38 9.38
CA GLU A 308 15.82 2.79 10.36
C GLU A 308 15.78 3.54 11.69
N ARG A 309 15.92 4.88 11.66
CA ARG A 309 15.83 5.69 12.88
C ARG A 309 14.45 5.57 13.51
N ALA A 310 13.39 5.59 12.70
CA ALA A 310 12.03 5.41 13.20
C ALA A 310 11.87 4.05 13.92
N ILE A 311 12.33 2.95 13.31
CA ILE A 311 12.32 1.61 13.93
C ILE A 311 13.07 1.63 15.27
N LYS A 312 14.27 2.21 15.30
CA LYS A 312 15.09 2.28 16.52
C LYS A 312 14.38 3.03 17.64
N GLU A 313 13.84 4.22 17.35
CA GLU A 313 13.21 5.07 18.35
C GLU A 313 11.86 4.52 18.79
N ILE A 314 11.04 4.00 17.86
CA ILE A 314 9.77 3.34 18.20
C ILE A 314 10.03 2.12 19.07
N PHE A 315 10.99 1.26 18.72
CA PHE A 315 11.29 0.06 19.52
C PHE A 315 11.74 0.40 20.95
N LYS A 316 12.44 1.53 21.14
CA LYS A 316 12.82 2.02 22.46
C LYS A 316 11.61 2.50 23.27
N LEU A 317 10.66 3.17 22.63
CA LEU A 317 9.46 3.74 23.24
C LEU A 317 8.40 2.68 23.53
N ASP A 318 8.06 1.89 22.52
CA ASP A 318 7.04 0.85 22.56
C ASP A 318 7.44 -0.32 21.63
N PRO A 319 8.14 -1.35 22.18
CA PRO A 319 8.56 -2.52 21.42
C PRO A 319 7.41 -3.26 20.71
N GLN A 320 6.17 -3.17 21.21
CA GLN A 320 5.02 -3.90 20.66
C GLN A 320 4.23 -3.08 19.65
N ASN A 321 4.61 -1.83 19.41
CA ASN A 321 3.89 -0.92 18.52
C ASN A 321 3.68 -1.54 17.13
N ALA A 322 2.46 -1.48 16.61
CA ALA A 322 2.12 -2.09 15.32
C ALA A 322 2.87 -1.44 14.14
N ASN A 323 3.25 -0.16 14.26
CA ASN A 323 3.93 0.60 13.22
C ASN A 323 5.30 0.00 12.86
N LEU A 324 5.96 -0.64 13.83
CA LEU A 324 7.22 -1.37 13.62
C LEU A 324 7.10 -2.41 12.49
N ASN A 325 5.95 -3.08 12.38
CA ASN A 325 5.77 -4.17 11.43
C ASN A 325 5.70 -3.69 9.98
N PHE A 326 5.07 -2.54 9.69
CA PHE A 326 5.04 -2.02 8.33
C PHE A 326 6.37 -1.31 7.96
N LEU A 327 7.03 -0.66 8.93
CA LEU A 327 8.31 -0.01 8.68
C LEU A 327 9.41 -1.01 8.33
N ILE A 328 9.47 -2.16 9.01
CA ILE A 328 10.50 -3.17 8.68
C ILE A 328 10.29 -3.76 7.29
N THR A 329 9.03 -3.97 6.86
CA THR A 329 8.77 -4.45 5.51
C THR A 329 9.14 -3.41 4.47
N ARG A 330 8.83 -2.12 4.72
CA ARG A 330 9.25 -1.01 3.85
C ARG A 330 10.78 -0.92 3.74
N LEU A 331 11.49 -0.99 4.86
CA LEU A 331 12.94 -0.94 4.91
C LEU A 331 13.56 -2.05 4.06
N ILE A 332 13.08 -3.30 4.20
CA ILE A 332 13.57 -4.43 3.40
C ILE A 332 13.29 -4.21 1.91
N ASN A 333 12.07 -3.79 1.55
CA ASN A 333 11.72 -3.59 0.14
C ASN A 333 12.56 -2.44 -0.48
N LYS A 334 12.82 -1.35 0.26
CA LYS A 334 13.73 -0.26 -0.15
C LYS A 334 15.15 -0.75 -0.36
N ILE A 335 15.66 -1.55 0.57
CA ILE A 335 16.97 -2.22 0.48
C ILE A 335 17.03 -3.04 -0.82
N GLU A 336 16.02 -3.87 -1.07
CA GLU A 336 15.97 -4.69 -2.28
C GLU A 336 15.96 -3.88 -3.56
N VAL A 337 15.19 -2.79 -3.65
CA VAL A 337 15.13 -1.92 -4.83
C VAL A 337 16.46 -1.17 -5.02
N LYS A 338 17.06 -0.66 -3.94
CA LYS A 338 18.37 0.00 -3.99
C LYS A 338 19.44 -0.93 -4.55
N TYR A 339 19.38 -2.22 -4.22
CA TYR A 339 20.35 -3.22 -4.66
C TYR A 339 19.95 -3.95 -5.94
N ASP A 340 18.75 -3.73 -6.48
CA ASP A 340 18.24 -4.36 -7.71
C ASP A 340 18.89 -3.86 -9.00
N SER A 341 19.99 -3.13 -8.86
CA SER A 341 20.71 -2.59 -9.98
C SER A 341 21.61 -3.67 -10.60
N TYR A 342 21.32 -3.99 -11.86
CA TYR A 342 22.17 -4.67 -12.84
C TYR A 342 22.22 -6.20 -12.76
N GLY A 343 21.96 -6.83 -13.91
CA GLY A 343 22.47 -8.17 -14.18
C GLY A 343 23.96 -8.24 -13.86
N PHE A 344 24.39 -9.39 -13.36
CA PHE A 344 25.77 -9.63 -12.95
C PHE A 344 26.45 -10.55 -13.95
N ASN A 345 27.73 -10.29 -14.25
CA ASN A 345 28.50 -11.10 -15.20
C ASN A 345 29.12 -12.33 -14.54
N SER A 346 29.19 -12.36 -13.20
CA SER A 346 29.62 -13.52 -12.43
C SER A 346 29.00 -13.55 -11.03
N ILE A 347 28.99 -14.74 -10.41
CA ILE A 347 28.54 -14.92 -9.02
C ILE A 347 29.42 -14.16 -8.03
N ALA A 348 30.74 -14.13 -8.28
CA ALA A 348 31.69 -13.45 -7.39
C ALA A 348 31.43 -11.94 -7.33
N GLU A 349 31.26 -11.32 -8.50
CA GLU A 349 30.91 -9.89 -8.65
C GLU A 349 29.59 -9.57 -7.94
N TYR A 350 28.57 -10.39 -8.16
CA TYR A 350 27.28 -10.22 -7.49
C TYR A 350 27.40 -10.22 -5.96
N LYS A 351 28.09 -11.23 -5.40
CA LYS A 351 28.27 -11.36 -3.95
C LYS A 351 29.10 -10.23 -3.35
N GLU A 352 30.14 -9.78 -4.05
CA GLU A 352 30.94 -8.64 -3.63
C GLU A 352 30.10 -7.37 -3.55
N LYS A 353 29.38 -7.06 -4.63
CA LYS A 353 28.51 -5.90 -4.69
C LYS A 353 27.42 -5.92 -3.62
N VAL A 354 26.79 -7.07 -3.39
CA VAL A 354 25.77 -7.23 -2.34
C VAL A 354 26.36 -6.96 -0.95
N ARG A 355 27.57 -7.47 -0.66
CA ARG A 355 28.25 -7.23 0.61
C ARG A 355 28.65 -5.76 0.82
N GLU A 356 29.17 -5.10 -0.20
CA GLU A 356 29.63 -3.70 -0.09
C GLU A 356 28.48 -2.72 0.12
N ASN A 357 27.34 -2.99 -0.49
CA ASN A 357 26.22 -2.07 -0.47
C ASN A 357 25.36 -2.20 0.79
N MET A 358 25.46 -3.30 1.53
CA MET A 358 24.69 -3.56 2.75
C MET A 358 25.21 -2.77 3.95
N ASP A 359 24.31 -2.05 4.63
CA ASP A 359 24.67 -1.36 5.87
C ASP A 359 24.67 -2.33 7.07
N LYS A 360 25.86 -2.54 7.63
CA LYS A 360 26.07 -3.40 8.80
C LYS A 360 25.30 -2.91 10.02
N ASN A 361 25.14 -1.59 10.19
CA ASN A 361 24.41 -1.04 11.34
C ASN A 361 22.93 -1.42 11.28
N THR A 362 22.32 -1.37 10.08
CA THR A 362 20.95 -1.81 9.87
C THR A 362 20.80 -3.29 10.23
N VAL A 363 21.68 -4.15 9.70
CA VAL A 363 21.65 -5.60 9.96
C VAL A 363 21.77 -5.90 11.46
N GLU A 364 22.70 -5.24 12.16
CA GLU A 364 22.90 -5.39 13.60
C GLU A 364 21.69 -4.89 14.42
N LEU A 365 21.12 -3.73 14.05
CA LEU A 365 19.93 -3.19 14.68
C LEU A 365 18.75 -4.16 14.59
N ILE A 366 18.41 -4.60 13.38
CA ILE A 366 17.26 -5.49 13.15
C ILE A 366 17.49 -6.85 13.81
N THR A 367 18.71 -7.38 13.77
CA THR A 367 19.07 -8.64 14.45
C THR A 367 18.87 -8.53 15.95
N ARG A 368 19.35 -7.45 16.58
CA ARG A 368 19.16 -7.20 18.02
C ARG A 368 17.68 -7.09 18.40
N ILE A 369 16.88 -6.39 17.59
CA ILE A 369 15.43 -6.29 17.82
C ILE A 369 14.78 -7.68 17.71
N ALA A 370 15.09 -8.45 16.67
CA ALA A 370 14.56 -9.80 16.48
C ALA A 370 14.93 -10.74 17.64
N LEU A 371 16.19 -10.74 18.06
CA LEU A 371 16.67 -11.57 19.18
C LEU A 371 16.08 -11.17 20.53
N SER A 372 15.60 -9.93 20.69
CA SER A 372 14.93 -9.49 21.91
C SER A 372 13.58 -10.19 22.16
N LYS A 373 12.93 -10.70 21.09
CA LYS A 373 11.58 -11.29 21.11
C LYS A 373 10.47 -10.35 21.64
N LYS A 374 10.74 -9.05 21.77
CA LYS A 374 9.80 -8.09 22.40
C LYS A 374 8.76 -7.51 21.44
N THR A 375 8.90 -7.73 20.14
CA THR A 375 7.99 -7.17 19.14
C THR A 375 6.65 -7.88 19.11
N SER A 376 5.60 -7.22 18.61
CA SER A 376 4.26 -7.82 18.54
C SER A 376 4.18 -9.02 17.58
N LYS A 377 5.12 -9.14 16.63
CA LYS A 377 5.24 -10.26 15.70
C LYS A 377 6.69 -10.78 15.61
N PRO A 378 7.23 -11.46 16.64
CA PRO A 378 8.65 -11.84 16.65
C PRO A 378 9.09 -12.70 15.46
N TYR A 379 8.19 -13.51 14.91
CA TYR A 379 8.44 -14.32 13.71
C TYR A 379 8.72 -13.47 12.45
N LEU A 380 8.03 -12.33 12.28
CA LEU A 380 8.30 -11.37 11.21
C LEU A 380 9.71 -10.81 11.36
N TRP A 381 10.10 -10.46 12.58
CA TRP A 381 11.41 -9.89 12.87
C TRP A 381 12.54 -10.90 12.69
N TYR A 382 12.31 -12.17 13.00
CA TYR A 382 13.25 -13.23 12.66
C TYR A 382 13.39 -13.43 11.15
N ALA A 383 12.29 -13.46 10.40
CA ALA A 383 12.33 -13.55 8.94
C ALA A 383 13.05 -12.35 8.32
N ALA A 384 12.75 -11.13 8.79
CA ALA A 384 13.40 -9.88 8.39
C ALA A 384 14.91 -9.91 8.65
N ALA A 385 15.33 -10.22 9.88
CA ALA A 385 16.73 -10.31 10.24
C ALA A 385 17.44 -11.40 9.42
N GLY A 386 16.83 -12.58 9.28
CA GLY A 386 17.38 -13.67 8.47
C GLY A 386 17.59 -13.26 7.01
N TYR A 387 16.67 -12.48 6.46
CA TYR A 387 16.80 -11.99 5.10
C TYR A 387 17.87 -10.93 4.94
N LEU A 388 18.00 -10.00 5.88
CA LEU A 388 19.14 -9.06 5.89
C LEU A 388 20.49 -9.78 6.02
N HIS A 389 20.59 -10.84 6.81
CA HIS A 389 21.79 -11.69 6.86
C HIS A 389 22.04 -12.42 5.54
N THR A 390 20.99 -12.88 4.86
CA THR A 390 21.10 -13.47 3.50
C THR A 390 21.73 -12.46 2.54
N LEU A 391 21.20 -11.23 2.52
CA LEU A 391 21.70 -10.11 1.73
C LEU A 391 23.05 -9.57 2.23
N SER A 392 23.54 -10.01 3.39
CA SER A 392 24.89 -9.69 3.91
C SER A 392 25.90 -10.81 3.66
N ALA A 393 25.51 -11.85 2.93
CA ALA A 393 26.27 -13.09 2.76
C ALA A 393 26.60 -13.86 4.06
N ASN A 394 25.79 -13.68 5.12
CA ASN A 394 25.88 -14.42 6.37
C ASN A 394 24.84 -15.55 6.43
N TYR A 395 25.02 -16.55 5.56
CA TYR A 395 24.02 -17.58 5.29
C TYR A 395 23.73 -18.50 6.49
N THR A 396 24.74 -18.75 7.34
CA THR A 396 24.58 -19.53 8.57
C THR A 396 23.69 -18.79 9.56
N GLN A 397 23.96 -17.51 9.82
CA GLN A 397 23.14 -16.71 10.73
C GLN A 397 21.69 -16.55 10.21
N ALA A 398 21.53 -16.40 8.90
CA ALA A 398 20.23 -16.39 8.25
C ALA A 398 19.45 -17.68 8.52
N THR A 399 20.09 -18.84 8.34
CA THR A 399 19.48 -20.16 8.58
C THR A 399 19.00 -20.33 10.03
N GLU A 400 19.80 -19.90 11.01
CA GLU A 400 19.40 -19.92 12.42
C GLU A 400 18.18 -19.04 12.69
N LEU A 401 18.15 -17.83 12.12
CA LEU A 401 17.04 -16.90 12.29
C LEU A 401 15.77 -17.40 11.61
N TYR A 402 15.86 -17.98 10.42
CA TYR A 402 14.72 -18.62 9.77
C TYR A 402 14.16 -19.80 10.55
N SER A 403 15.03 -20.58 11.20
CA SER A 403 14.60 -21.69 12.07
C SER A 403 13.82 -21.15 13.28
N LYS A 404 14.32 -20.08 13.91
CA LYS A 404 13.57 -19.38 14.98
C LYS A 404 12.25 -18.80 14.49
N ALA A 405 12.18 -18.29 13.27
CA ALA A 405 10.92 -17.82 12.68
C ALA A 405 9.93 -18.98 12.52
N GLU A 406 10.39 -20.13 12.01
CA GLU A 406 9.58 -21.32 11.75
C GLU A 406 8.89 -21.87 13.00
N GLU A 407 9.61 -21.86 14.14
CA GLU A 407 9.10 -22.37 15.42
C GLU A 407 7.86 -21.64 15.93
N ILE A 408 7.76 -20.33 15.66
CA ILE A 408 6.74 -19.46 16.25
C ILE A 408 5.82 -18.78 15.22
N MET A 409 6.03 -19.02 13.93
CA MET A 409 5.21 -18.42 12.88
C MET A 409 3.78 -19.02 12.89
N PRO A 410 2.75 -18.22 12.53
CA PRO A 410 1.43 -18.75 12.27
C PRO A 410 1.45 -19.83 11.18
N GLN A 411 0.69 -20.90 11.37
CA GLN A 411 0.62 -22.03 10.43
C GLN A 411 -0.24 -21.75 9.18
N LYS A 412 -0.33 -20.47 8.76
CA LYS A 412 -1.02 -20.05 7.54
C LYS A 412 -0.15 -20.35 6.32
N GLU A 413 -0.77 -20.74 5.20
CA GLU A 413 -0.05 -21.10 3.97
C GLU A 413 0.83 -19.96 3.46
N VAL A 414 0.29 -18.74 3.38
CA VAL A 414 1.05 -17.57 2.89
C VAL A 414 2.31 -17.29 3.72
N THR A 415 2.24 -17.48 5.05
CA THR A 415 3.41 -17.30 5.92
C THR A 415 4.45 -18.39 5.66
N LYS A 416 4.02 -19.65 5.45
CA LYS A 416 4.90 -20.76 5.08
C LYS A 416 5.56 -20.54 3.72
N TYR A 417 4.82 -20.04 2.74
CA TYR A 417 5.37 -19.68 1.42
C TYR A 417 6.45 -18.62 1.55
N GLN A 418 6.20 -17.55 2.32
CA GLN A 418 7.18 -16.49 2.54
C GLN A 418 8.46 -17.05 3.17
N LEU A 419 8.37 -17.86 4.23
CA LEU A 419 9.57 -18.41 4.87
C LEU A 419 10.32 -19.38 3.95
N ARG A 420 9.60 -20.24 3.20
CA ARG A 420 10.19 -21.17 2.23
C ARG A 420 10.93 -20.41 1.13
N LEU A 421 10.36 -19.32 0.62
CA LEU A 421 10.99 -18.45 -0.38
C LEU A 421 12.31 -17.87 0.15
N LEU A 422 12.32 -17.31 1.36
CA LEU A 422 13.51 -16.70 1.95
C LEU A 422 14.62 -17.75 2.23
N LYS A 423 14.24 -18.95 2.70
CA LYS A 423 15.17 -20.08 2.87
C LYS A 423 15.77 -20.55 1.54
N LEU A 424 14.97 -20.62 0.47
CA LEU A 424 15.46 -20.94 -0.87
C LEU A 424 16.45 -19.89 -1.37
N VAL A 425 16.12 -18.60 -1.24
CA VAL A 425 17.02 -17.51 -1.64
C VAL A 425 18.35 -17.59 -0.89
N ASN A 426 18.32 -17.87 0.42
CA ASN A 426 19.53 -18.09 1.22
C ASN A 426 20.35 -19.29 0.75
N THR A 427 19.70 -20.43 0.54
CA THR A 427 20.36 -21.67 0.08
C THR A 427 21.02 -21.47 -1.28
N LEU A 428 20.33 -20.82 -2.22
CA LEU A 428 20.89 -20.54 -3.54
C LEU A 428 22.04 -19.51 -3.47
N SER A 429 21.91 -18.48 -2.62
CA SER A 429 22.96 -17.48 -2.43
C SER A 429 24.24 -18.06 -1.84
N GLU A 430 24.16 -19.12 -1.04
CA GLU A 430 25.34 -19.76 -0.46
C GLU A 430 26.19 -20.48 -1.52
N ILE A 431 25.56 -21.01 -2.58
CA ILE A 431 26.21 -21.83 -3.60
C ILE A 431 27.15 -20.98 -4.46
N ASN A 432 28.39 -21.46 -4.65
CA ASN A 432 29.39 -20.86 -5.56
C ASN A 432 29.62 -21.68 -6.82
N GLU A 433 29.34 -22.98 -6.77
CA GLU A 433 29.50 -23.93 -7.87
C GLU A 433 28.35 -24.91 -7.88
N ILE A 434 27.90 -25.31 -9.06
CA ILE A 434 26.82 -26.30 -9.22
C ILE A 434 27.39 -27.69 -9.53
N ASP A 435 26.82 -28.70 -8.86
CA ASP A 435 27.13 -30.11 -8.95
C ASP A 435 25.87 -30.95 -8.66
N GLN A 436 25.96 -32.27 -8.82
CA GLN A 436 24.84 -33.18 -8.61
C GLN A 436 24.20 -33.04 -7.22
N ASN A 437 24.99 -32.75 -6.19
CA ASN A 437 24.52 -32.65 -4.80
C ASN A 437 23.74 -31.36 -4.57
N THR A 438 24.25 -30.23 -5.03
CA THR A 438 23.57 -28.92 -4.99
C THR A 438 22.31 -28.93 -5.83
N GLU A 439 22.32 -29.54 -7.01
CA GLU A 439 21.13 -29.72 -7.85
C GLU A 439 20.05 -30.53 -7.13
N ASN A 440 20.42 -31.63 -6.46
CA ASN A 440 19.47 -32.44 -5.70
C ASN A 440 18.89 -31.68 -4.49
N LYS A 441 19.68 -30.83 -3.83
CA LYS A 441 19.21 -29.97 -2.72
C LYS A 441 18.19 -28.93 -3.19
N LEU A 442 18.38 -28.35 -4.37
CA LEU A 442 17.54 -27.26 -4.89
C LEU A 442 16.27 -27.74 -5.61
N LEU A 443 16.26 -28.97 -6.13
CA LEU A 443 15.23 -29.46 -7.04
C LEU A 443 13.78 -29.25 -6.54
N ALA A 444 13.51 -29.61 -5.28
CA ALA A 444 12.15 -29.53 -4.73
C ALA A 444 11.67 -28.07 -4.61
N ASP A 445 12.55 -27.17 -4.19
CA ASP A 445 12.22 -25.76 -4.00
C ASP A 445 12.17 -24.99 -5.31
N LEU A 446 13.03 -25.32 -6.29
CA LEU A 446 12.93 -24.78 -7.63
C LEU A 446 11.67 -25.26 -8.35
N ASN A 447 11.28 -26.54 -8.22
CA ASN A 447 10.01 -27.02 -8.76
C ASN A 447 8.82 -26.28 -8.14
N TRP A 448 8.87 -26.07 -6.83
CA TRP A 448 7.85 -25.30 -6.13
C TRP A 448 7.80 -23.84 -6.63
N LEU A 449 8.92 -23.12 -6.62
CA LEU A 449 9.00 -21.71 -7.03
C LEU A 449 8.51 -21.50 -8.46
N TYR A 450 8.93 -22.36 -9.39
CA TYR A 450 8.68 -22.12 -10.81
C TYR A 450 7.36 -22.67 -11.34
N PHE A 451 6.79 -23.69 -10.70
CA PHE A 451 5.63 -24.40 -11.24
C PHE A 451 4.46 -24.54 -10.29
N GLU A 452 4.69 -24.68 -8.98
CA GLU A 452 3.59 -24.86 -8.03
C GLU A 452 3.11 -23.54 -7.44
N LEU A 453 4.05 -22.69 -7.02
CA LEU A 453 3.76 -21.40 -6.40
C LEU A 453 2.98 -20.47 -7.34
N PRO A 454 3.31 -20.33 -8.64
CA PRO A 454 2.53 -19.47 -9.54
C PRO A 454 1.07 -19.89 -9.72
N GLN A 455 0.72 -21.14 -9.39
CA GLN A 455 -0.65 -21.65 -9.48
C GLN A 455 -1.44 -21.51 -8.16
N LYS A 456 -0.74 -21.21 -7.06
CA LYS A 456 -1.30 -21.30 -5.69
C LYS A 456 -1.12 -20.02 -4.87
N ALA A 457 -0.19 -19.16 -5.27
CA ALA A 457 0.08 -17.90 -4.59
C ALA A 457 -1.13 -16.95 -4.72
N PRO A 458 -1.50 -16.22 -3.65
CA PRO A 458 -2.33 -15.03 -3.80
C PRO A 458 -1.69 -14.03 -4.75
N ASP A 459 -2.51 -13.22 -5.42
CA ASP A 459 -2.06 -12.25 -6.42
C ASP A 459 -1.00 -11.28 -5.85
N GLU A 460 -1.11 -10.93 -4.56
CA GLU A 460 -0.21 -9.98 -3.91
C GLU A 460 1.14 -10.59 -3.46
N PHE A 461 1.28 -11.93 -3.55
CA PHE A 461 2.48 -12.61 -3.04
C PHE A 461 3.68 -12.39 -3.96
N ARG A 462 4.78 -11.88 -3.40
CA ARG A 462 5.94 -11.43 -4.17
C ARG A 462 6.95 -12.55 -4.35
N TYR A 463 6.94 -13.17 -5.53
CA TYR A 463 7.89 -14.24 -5.91
C TYR A 463 8.56 -14.01 -7.27
N GLY A 464 8.16 -12.96 -8.01
CA GLY A 464 8.72 -12.62 -9.32
C GLY A 464 10.22 -12.36 -9.24
N LYS A 465 10.66 -11.57 -8.25
CA LYS A 465 12.08 -11.31 -8.00
C LYS A 465 12.88 -12.59 -7.80
N ALA A 466 12.46 -13.45 -6.87
CA ALA A 466 13.14 -14.71 -6.59
C ALA A 466 13.24 -15.56 -7.85
N THR A 467 12.16 -15.62 -8.63
CA THR A 467 12.09 -16.38 -9.89
C THR A 467 13.09 -15.89 -10.92
N SER A 468 13.13 -14.59 -11.19
CA SER A 468 14.02 -13.99 -12.18
C SER A 468 15.48 -14.05 -11.72
N TRP A 469 15.74 -13.70 -10.45
CA TRP A 469 17.07 -13.76 -9.84
C TRP A 469 17.62 -15.19 -9.80
N SER A 470 16.82 -16.18 -9.39
CA SER A 470 17.29 -17.56 -9.28
C SER A 470 17.66 -18.14 -10.64
N LYS A 471 16.91 -17.79 -11.69
CA LYS A 471 17.23 -18.13 -13.09
C LYS A 471 18.56 -17.52 -13.51
N ALA A 472 18.75 -16.20 -13.31
CA ALA A 472 20.01 -15.54 -13.64
C ALA A 472 21.20 -16.14 -12.87
N TYR A 473 21.02 -16.42 -11.58
CA TYR A 473 22.04 -17.01 -10.72
C TYR A 473 22.44 -18.43 -11.15
N LEU A 474 21.45 -19.29 -11.42
CA LEU A 474 21.70 -20.64 -11.94
C LEU A 474 22.37 -20.60 -13.31
N SER A 475 21.95 -19.69 -14.19
CA SER A 475 22.56 -19.50 -15.50
C SER A 475 24.06 -19.23 -15.40
N GLN A 476 24.48 -18.37 -14.48
CA GLN A 476 25.90 -18.07 -14.23
C GLN A 476 26.66 -19.24 -13.59
N LEU A 477 26.03 -20.00 -12.68
CA LEU A 477 26.64 -21.21 -12.12
C LEU A 477 26.95 -22.25 -13.21
N TYR A 478 26.01 -22.52 -14.13
CA TYR A 478 26.25 -23.45 -15.24
C TYR A 478 27.24 -22.90 -16.28
N ALA A 479 27.19 -21.59 -16.57
CA ALA A 479 28.16 -20.94 -17.45
C ALA A 479 29.60 -21.14 -16.93
N SER A 480 29.81 -21.02 -15.61
CA SER A 480 31.12 -21.24 -14.98
C SER A 480 31.68 -22.66 -15.15
N LYS A 481 30.81 -23.65 -15.42
CA LYS A 481 31.17 -25.05 -15.73
C LYS A 481 31.23 -25.34 -17.23
N ASN A 482 31.13 -24.31 -18.08
CA ASN A 482 31.00 -24.41 -19.53
C ASN A 482 29.75 -25.19 -20.00
N ASP A 483 28.72 -25.34 -19.15
CA ASP A 483 27.42 -25.90 -19.58
C ASP A 483 26.54 -24.79 -20.17
N ILE A 484 26.93 -24.36 -21.37
CA ILE A 484 26.30 -23.25 -22.08
C ILE A 484 24.84 -23.55 -22.45
N ILE A 485 24.45 -24.83 -22.54
CA ILE A 485 23.08 -25.23 -22.90
C ILE A 485 22.16 -25.01 -21.71
N ILE A 486 22.52 -25.50 -20.52
CA ILE A 486 21.69 -25.27 -19.33
C ILE A 486 21.70 -23.81 -18.92
N SER A 487 22.84 -23.14 -19.05
CA SER A 487 22.96 -21.70 -18.82
C SER A 487 21.94 -20.91 -19.66
N GLU A 488 21.81 -21.25 -20.96
CA GLU A 488 20.84 -20.65 -21.88
C GLU A 488 19.39 -20.96 -21.49
N ILE A 489 19.08 -22.17 -21.01
CA ILE A 489 17.70 -22.53 -20.62
C ILE A 489 17.20 -21.67 -19.46
N PHE A 490 18.08 -21.36 -18.50
CA PHE A 490 17.70 -20.52 -17.36
C PHE A 490 17.57 -19.05 -17.72
N SER A 491 18.48 -18.52 -18.54
CA SER A 491 18.49 -17.11 -18.92
C SER A 491 18.75 -16.96 -20.43
N PRO A 492 17.71 -17.10 -21.27
CA PRO A 492 17.87 -17.09 -22.72
C PRO A 492 18.40 -15.76 -23.24
N VAL A 493 19.35 -15.79 -24.18
CA VAL A 493 19.84 -14.61 -24.88
C VAL A 493 19.74 -14.79 -26.39
N LEU A 494 19.16 -13.79 -27.09
CA LEU A 494 18.94 -13.87 -28.54
C LEU A 494 20.24 -14.19 -29.33
N ALA A 495 21.38 -13.69 -28.86
CA ALA A 495 22.68 -13.95 -29.48
C ALA A 495 23.09 -15.43 -29.49
N PHE A 496 22.56 -16.26 -28.58
CA PHE A 496 22.82 -17.70 -28.56
C PHE A 496 22.34 -18.38 -29.84
N TYR A 497 21.16 -17.99 -30.34
CA TYR A 497 20.50 -18.58 -31.49
C TYR A 497 21.09 -18.15 -32.84
N ASN A 498 22.03 -17.21 -32.84
CA ASN A 498 22.80 -16.81 -34.02
C ASN A 498 23.91 -17.81 -34.40
N ASP A 499 24.31 -18.72 -33.48
CA ASP A 499 25.30 -19.77 -33.75
C ASP A 499 24.60 -21.12 -33.97
N ASN A 500 24.54 -21.55 -35.24
CA ASN A 500 23.93 -22.83 -35.64
C ASN A 500 24.49 -24.04 -34.87
N ARG A 501 25.75 -24.00 -34.40
CA ARG A 501 26.32 -25.10 -33.61
C ARG A 501 25.69 -25.16 -32.22
N LYS A 502 25.45 -24.02 -31.58
CA LYS A 502 24.79 -23.93 -30.27
C LYS A 502 23.33 -24.37 -30.34
N VAL A 503 22.65 -23.97 -31.43
CA VAL A 503 21.27 -24.41 -31.70
C VAL A 503 21.19 -25.93 -31.87
N GLU A 504 22.13 -26.53 -32.61
CA GLU A 504 22.15 -27.98 -32.78
C GLU A 504 22.45 -28.73 -31.47
N GLN A 505 23.38 -28.21 -30.66
CA GLN A 505 23.65 -28.76 -29.32
C GLN A 505 22.42 -28.70 -28.40
N MET A 506 21.64 -27.60 -28.46
CA MET A 506 20.38 -27.47 -27.73
C MET A 506 19.37 -28.53 -28.19
N LYS A 507 19.19 -28.74 -29.50
CA LYS A 507 18.30 -29.80 -30.01
C LYS A 507 18.70 -31.18 -29.50
N MET A 508 19.98 -31.53 -29.64
CA MET A 508 20.51 -32.81 -29.16
C MET A 508 20.30 -32.99 -27.65
N PHE A 509 20.37 -31.92 -26.87
CA PHE A 509 20.09 -31.96 -25.43
C PHE A 509 18.62 -32.27 -25.13
N LEU A 510 17.70 -31.67 -25.90
CA LEU A 510 16.26 -31.86 -25.72
C LEU A 510 15.78 -33.25 -26.13
N GLU A 511 16.37 -33.82 -27.18
CA GLU A 511 16.03 -35.16 -27.71
C GLU A 511 16.50 -36.31 -26.81
N LYS A 512 17.53 -36.10 -25.98
CA LYS A 512 18.03 -37.15 -25.08
C LYS A 512 17.05 -37.43 -23.93
N PRO A 513 16.66 -38.70 -23.69
CA PRO A 513 15.99 -39.08 -22.45
C PRO A 513 16.98 -38.93 -21.28
N GLU A 514 16.85 -37.83 -20.56
CA GLU A 514 17.81 -37.39 -19.53
C GLU A 514 17.49 -38.06 -18.18
N LYS A 515 18.50 -38.70 -17.58
CA LYS A 515 18.39 -39.32 -16.23
C LYS A 515 18.47 -38.28 -15.11
N HIS A 516 18.90 -37.05 -15.42
CA HIS A 516 19.15 -36.02 -14.43
C HIS A 516 17.91 -35.18 -14.12
N ARG A 517 17.48 -35.19 -12.85
CA ARG A 517 16.17 -34.64 -12.44
C ARG A 517 16.04 -33.13 -12.62
N LEU A 518 17.07 -32.35 -12.32
CA LEU A 518 17.05 -30.90 -12.56
C LEU A 518 17.06 -30.58 -14.07
N LYS A 519 17.70 -31.42 -14.91
CA LYS A 519 17.66 -31.23 -16.37
C LYS A 519 16.29 -31.52 -16.96
N ASN A 520 15.52 -32.41 -16.34
CA ASN A 520 14.10 -32.60 -16.68
C ASN A 520 13.23 -31.42 -16.22
N LEU A 521 13.57 -30.76 -15.10
CA LEU A 521 12.99 -29.46 -14.73
C LEU A 521 13.28 -28.41 -15.82
N HIS A 522 14.51 -28.39 -16.34
CA HIS A 522 14.94 -27.44 -17.37
C HIS A 522 14.10 -27.52 -18.65
N LYS A 523 13.76 -28.73 -19.10
CA LYS A 523 12.91 -28.95 -20.29
C LYS A 523 11.52 -28.32 -20.17
N ARG A 524 11.02 -28.10 -18.95
CA ARG A 524 9.70 -27.48 -18.70
C ARG A 524 9.72 -25.95 -18.83
N PHE A 525 10.89 -25.31 -18.87
CA PHE A 525 11.00 -23.86 -19.13
C PHE A 525 10.91 -23.51 -20.61
N ILE A 526 11.07 -24.48 -21.52
CA ILE A 526 11.16 -24.23 -22.95
C ILE A 526 9.76 -24.33 -23.55
N PRO A 527 9.11 -23.22 -23.94
CA PRO A 527 7.75 -23.23 -24.46
C PRO A 527 7.70 -23.61 -25.96
N ILE A 528 8.85 -23.86 -26.59
CA ILE A 528 8.99 -24.06 -28.04
C ILE A 528 8.94 -25.56 -28.35
N PRO A 529 7.99 -26.04 -29.19
CA PRO A 529 8.04 -27.39 -29.73
C PRO A 529 9.35 -27.61 -30.50
N LEU A 530 10.02 -28.75 -30.29
CA LEU A 530 11.23 -29.17 -31.02
C LEU A 530 11.13 -29.00 -32.54
N GLU A 531 9.91 -29.04 -33.09
CA GLU A 531 9.58 -28.85 -34.49
C GLU A 531 10.03 -27.50 -35.07
N ILE A 532 10.08 -26.41 -34.29
CA ILE A 532 10.49 -25.08 -34.78
C ILE A 532 11.99 -25.05 -35.11
N PHE A 533 12.79 -25.88 -34.46
CA PHE A 533 14.22 -26.01 -34.69
C PHE A 533 14.58 -26.91 -35.89
N THR A 534 13.60 -27.52 -36.55
CA THR A 534 13.81 -28.46 -37.68
C THR A 534 13.74 -27.82 -39.07
N SER A 535 13.32 -26.54 -39.17
CA SER A 535 13.37 -25.80 -40.43
C SER A 535 14.79 -25.37 -40.72
N SER A 536 15.46 -26.10 -41.61
CA SER A 536 16.83 -25.88 -42.07
C SER A 536 17.04 -24.60 -42.92
N ARG A 537 16.37 -23.50 -42.58
CA ARG A 537 16.56 -22.13 -43.09
C ARG A 537 16.05 -21.12 -42.06
N LEU A 538 16.94 -20.72 -41.15
CA LEU A 538 16.98 -19.36 -40.63
C LEU A 538 17.76 -18.49 -41.63
#